data_AF-A0A931VIT5-F1
#
_entry.id   AF-A0A931VIT5-F1
#
_cell.length_a   1.000
_cell.length_b   1.000
_cell.length_c   1.000
_cell.angle_alpha   90.00
_cell.angle_beta   90.00
_cell.angle_gamma   90.00
#
_symmetry.space_group_name_H-M   'P 1'
#
loop_
_entity.id
_entity.type
_entity.pdbx_description
1 polymer ?
#
loop_
_entity_poly.entity_id
_entity_poly.type
_entity_poly.pdbx_seq_one_letter_code
_entity_poly.pdbx_strand_id
1 'polypeptide(L)'
;MINIKEAEEAKKFIKKNRKLLIEKFAKPDFYKSIVNPVTIFMAGSPGAGKTEFSKNLAKILDKKLVRIDADEIKEIMPQYNGKNSDVVQGASSIGVEKLYDHILAKKLEAIVDGTFSKYDVSYKNVKRSLDHSRPVVIFYIYQDPIIAWDFTKKREALEGRMIPKSAFIEAFFAAKENVNKIKEIFRIK
;
A
#
# COMPACT_ATOMS: atom_id res chain seq x y z
N MET A 1 -18.46 15.09 -10.13
CA MET A 1 -17.84 14.76 -11.42
C MET A 1 -16.36 14.55 -11.17
N ILE A 2 -15.82 13.36 -11.49
CA ILE A 2 -14.37 13.13 -11.42
C ILE A 2 -13.71 14.10 -12.42
N ASN A 3 -12.72 14.86 -11.97
CA ASN A 3 -11.94 15.72 -12.87
C ASN A 3 -11.04 14.84 -13.75
N ILE A 4 -11.59 14.38 -14.88
CA ILE A 4 -10.94 13.43 -15.80
C ILE A 4 -9.59 13.96 -16.25
N LYS A 5 -9.47 15.26 -16.48
CA LYS A 5 -8.22 15.91 -16.90
C LYS A 5 -7.14 15.75 -15.83
N GLU A 6 -7.46 16.06 -14.59
CA GLU A 6 -6.55 15.97 -13.45
C GLU A 6 -6.13 14.53 -13.16
N ALA A 7 -7.05 13.57 -13.26
CA ALA A 7 -6.74 12.15 -13.13
C ALA A 7 -5.75 11.67 -14.21
N GLU A 8 -5.94 12.08 -15.47
CA GLU A 8 -5.02 11.74 -16.57
C GLU A 8 -3.66 12.45 -16.44
N GLU A 9 -3.62 13.69 -15.98
CA GLU A 9 -2.38 14.40 -15.69
C GLU A 9 -1.57 13.73 -14.57
N ALA A 10 -2.23 13.31 -13.48
CA ALA A 10 -1.60 12.56 -12.40
C ALA A 10 -1.02 11.21 -12.91
N LYS A 11 -1.76 10.49 -13.75
CA LYS A 11 -1.27 9.25 -14.38
C LYS A 11 -0.08 9.51 -15.31
N LYS A 12 -0.10 10.58 -16.10
CA LYS A 12 1.05 10.97 -16.95
C LYS A 12 2.26 11.32 -16.09
N PHE A 13 2.06 12.08 -15.02
CA PHE A 13 3.11 12.47 -14.08
C PHE A 13 3.80 11.24 -13.48
N ILE A 14 3.05 10.31 -12.87
CA ILE A 14 3.66 9.15 -12.22
C ILE A 14 4.35 8.21 -13.22
N LYS A 15 3.85 8.11 -14.45
CA LYS A 15 4.47 7.32 -15.53
C LYS A 15 5.81 7.92 -15.98
N LYS A 16 5.89 9.24 -16.11
CA LYS A 16 7.10 9.96 -16.55
C LYS A 16 8.16 10.03 -15.44
N ASN A 17 7.74 10.11 -14.18
CA ASN A 17 8.61 10.38 -13.04
C ASN A 17 9.01 9.12 -12.24
N ARG A 18 9.34 8.02 -12.92
CA ARG A 18 9.79 6.78 -12.25
C ARG A 18 11.04 7.00 -11.38
N LYS A 19 11.97 7.84 -11.83
CA LYS A 19 13.20 8.16 -11.07
C LYS A 19 12.86 8.85 -9.75
N LEU A 20 11.97 9.84 -9.76
CA LEU A 20 11.49 10.53 -8.55
C LEU A 20 10.90 9.54 -7.54
N LEU A 21 10.06 8.63 -8.01
CA LEU A 21 9.44 7.59 -7.18
C LEU A 21 10.50 6.70 -6.51
N ILE A 22 11.49 6.22 -7.26
CA ILE A 22 12.56 5.37 -6.71
C ILE A 22 13.44 6.16 -5.74
N GLU A 23 13.86 7.38 -6.09
CA GLU A 23 14.69 8.21 -5.21
C GLU A 23 14.00 8.53 -3.89
N LYS A 24 12.69 8.76 -3.92
CA LYS A 24 11.90 9.08 -2.73
C LYS A 24 11.69 7.87 -1.82
N PHE A 25 11.32 6.72 -2.38
CA PHE A 25 10.85 5.57 -1.58
C PHE A 25 11.86 4.42 -1.48
N ALA A 26 12.73 4.24 -2.47
CA ALA A 26 13.64 3.11 -2.59
C ALA A 26 15.06 3.56 -2.99
N LYS A 27 15.57 4.63 -2.37
CA LYS A 27 16.87 5.23 -2.69
C LYS A 27 18.00 4.17 -2.75
N PRO A 28 18.68 3.98 -3.90
CA PRO A 28 19.66 2.90 -4.11
C PRO A 28 20.86 2.92 -3.14
N ASP A 29 21.24 4.11 -2.66
CA ASP A 29 22.35 4.23 -1.71
C ASP A 29 21.96 3.76 -0.30
N PHE A 30 20.67 3.82 0.02
CA PHE A 30 20.15 3.45 1.34
C PHE A 30 19.66 2.00 1.39
N TYR A 31 18.90 1.56 0.38
CA TYR A 31 18.36 0.21 0.28
C TYR A 31 19.26 -0.66 -0.60
N LYS A 32 19.79 -1.73 -0.01
CA LYS A 32 20.70 -2.65 -0.68
C LYS A 32 19.99 -3.95 -1.05
N SER A 33 20.46 -4.58 -2.13
CA SER A 33 19.99 -5.91 -2.51
C SER A 33 20.30 -6.91 -1.40
N ILE A 34 19.35 -7.80 -1.12
CA ILE A 34 19.47 -8.86 -0.12
C ILE A 34 19.31 -10.22 -0.80
N VAL A 35 20.02 -11.23 -0.29
CA VAL A 35 19.80 -12.63 -0.67
C VAL A 35 18.49 -13.08 -0.04
N ASN A 36 17.55 -13.59 -0.84
CA ASN A 36 16.21 -14.02 -0.41
C ASN A 36 15.41 -12.93 0.34
N PRO A 37 15.11 -11.79 -0.32
CA PRO A 37 14.40 -10.68 0.32
C PRO A 37 12.97 -11.06 0.69
N VAL A 38 12.52 -10.64 1.89
CA VAL A 38 11.13 -10.82 2.33
C VAL A 38 10.22 -9.75 1.72
N THR A 39 8.95 -10.10 1.49
CA THR A 39 7.88 -9.12 1.30
C THR A 39 6.85 -9.28 2.40
N ILE A 40 6.61 -8.19 3.11
CA ILE A 40 5.61 -8.10 4.16
C ILE A 40 4.40 -7.35 3.60
N PHE A 41 3.21 -7.89 3.75
CA PHE A 41 1.96 -7.25 3.37
C PHE A 41 1.17 -6.85 4.60
N MET A 42 0.72 -5.60 4.65
CA MET A 42 -0.28 -5.17 5.61
C MET A 42 -1.69 -5.49 5.08
N ALA A 43 -2.59 -5.84 5.99
CA ALA A 43 -4.00 -6.06 5.71
C ALA A 43 -4.84 -5.51 6.86
N GLY A 44 -6.09 -5.11 6.57
CA GLY A 44 -7.01 -4.57 7.57
C GLY A 44 -7.74 -3.31 7.09
N SER A 45 -8.84 -2.98 7.75
CA SER A 45 -9.70 -1.85 7.38
C SER A 45 -8.97 -0.50 7.45
N PRO A 46 -9.48 0.56 6.79
CA PRO A 46 -9.10 1.92 7.13
C PRO A 46 -9.23 2.16 8.65
N GLY A 47 -8.37 3.01 9.22
CA GLY A 47 -8.38 3.30 10.67
C GLY A 47 -7.93 2.15 11.58
N ALA A 48 -7.53 0.98 11.06
CA ALA A 48 -7.05 -0.13 11.89
C ALA A 48 -5.65 0.08 12.51
N GLY A 49 -4.90 1.11 12.09
CA GLY A 49 -3.54 1.37 12.58
C GLY A 49 -2.42 0.70 11.77
N LYS A 50 -2.70 0.27 10.53
CA LYS A 50 -1.71 -0.37 9.64
C LYS A 50 -0.50 0.54 9.35
N THR A 51 -0.76 1.82 9.11
CA THR A 51 0.27 2.80 8.74
C THR A 51 1.26 3.02 9.88
N GLU A 52 0.77 3.14 11.10
CA GLU A 52 1.55 3.29 12.31
C GLU A 52 2.35 2.02 12.60
N PHE A 53 1.70 0.86 12.47
CA PHE A 53 2.36 -0.43 12.64
C PHE A 53 3.49 -0.63 11.61
N SER A 54 3.24 -0.39 10.32
CA SER A 54 4.24 -0.61 9.27
C SER A 54 5.41 0.37 9.35
N LYS A 55 5.20 1.63 9.78
CA LYS A 55 6.26 2.60 10.07
C LYS A 55 7.16 2.15 11.23
N ASN A 56 6.57 1.54 12.26
CA ASN A 56 7.32 1.06 13.43
C ASN A 56 7.96 -0.31 13.18
N LEU A 57 7.38 -1.15 12.33
CA LEU A 57 7.86 -2.51 12.06
C LEU A 57 9.30 -2.53 11.56
N ALA A 58 9.68 -1.60 10.69
CA ALA A 58 11.07 -1.50 10.21
C ALA A 58 12.07 -1.25 11.35
N LYS A 59 11.67 -0.44 12.35
CA LYS A 59 12.49 -0.19 13.55
C LYS A 59 12.55 -1.41 14.46
N ILE A 60 11.42 -2.08 14.68
CA ILE A 60 11.32 -3.28 15.53
C ILE A 60 12.16 -4.42 14.97
N LEU A 61 12.17 -4.59 13.65
CA LEU A 61 12.94 -5.63 12.98
C LEU A 61 14.42 -5.27 12.79
N ASP A 62 14.83 -4.04 13.13
CA ASP A 62 16.15 -3.47 12.81
C ASP A 62 16.55 -3.70 11.35
N LYS A 63 15.61 -3.45 10.43
CA LYS A 63 15.74 -3.73 9.00
C LYS A 63 15.41 -2.52 8.13
N LYS A 64 16.17 -2.38 7.05
CA LYS A 64 15.90 -1.39 6.00
C LYS A 64 14.88 -1.94 5.01
N LEU A 65 13.60 -1.79 5.36
CA LEU A 65 12.47 -2.22 4.54
C LEU A 65 11.95 -1.06 3.70
N VAL A 66 11.81 -1.27 2.39
CA VAL A 66 11.12 -0.29 1.54
C VAL A 66 9.63 -0.33 1.85
N ARG A 67 9.07 0.76 2.38
CA ARG A 67 7.62 0.90 2.61
C ARG A 67 6.94 1.42 1.35
N ILE A 68 5.95 0.69 0.86
CA ILE A 68 5.11 1.10 -0.27
C ILE A 68 3.73 1.46 0.28
N ASP A 69 3.38 2.74 0.21
CA ASP A 69 2.07 3.25 0.63
C ASP A 69 1.47 4.09 -0.51
N ALA A 70 0.26 3.74 -0.95
CA ALA A 70 -0.41 4.45 -2.03
C ALA A 70 -0.69 5.91 -1.67
N ASP A 71 -0.89 6.23 -0.38
CA ASP A 71 -1.20 7.58 0.06
C ASP A 71 0.05 8.46 0.11
N GLU A 72 1.19 7.93 0.58
CA GLU A 72 2.48 8.66 0.48
C GLU A 72 2.87 8.91 -0.99
N ILE A 73 2.54 7.97 -1.90
CA ILE A 73 2.77 8.15 -3.34
C ILE A 73 1.88 9.27 -3.93
N LYS A 74 0.72 9.58 -3.34
CA LYS A 74 -0.10 10.72 -3.79
C LYS A 74 0.59 12.04 -3.48
N GLU A 75 1.27 12.15 -2.34
CA GLU A 75 1.94 13.38 -1.87
C GLU A 75 3.01 13.91 -2.84
N ILE A 76 3.60 13.04 -3.67
CA ILE A 76 4.58 13.48 -4.68
C ILE A 76 3.94 13.99 -5.98
N MET A 77 2.63 13.84 -6.14
CA MET A 77 1.92 14.26 -7.35
C MET A 77 1.46 15.73 -7.21
N PRO A 78 1.81 16.62 -8.16
CA PRO A 78 1.34 18.01 -8.13
C PRO A 78 -0.19 18.15 -8.15
N GLN A 79 -0.89 17.15 -8.68
CA GLN A 79 -2.34 17.11 -8.75
C GLN A 79 -2.98 16.81 -7.39
N TYR A 80 -2.26 16.21 -6.43
CA TYR A 80 -2.88 15.83 -5.17
C TYR A 80 -3.01 17.04 -4.23
N ASN A 81 -4.22 17.28 -3.72
CA ASN A 81 -4.54 18.41 -2.84
C ASN A 81 -5.10 17.98 -1.48
N GLY A 82 -4.91 16.72 -1.08
CA GLY A 82 -5.48 16.14 0.13
C GLY A 82 -6.92 15.64 -0.06
N LYS A 83 -7.77 16.46 -0.69
CA LYS A 83 -9.22 16.22 -0.82
C LYS A 83 -9.63 15.41 -2.04
N ASN A 84 -8.82 15.41 -3.10
CA ASN A 84 -9.08 14.71 -4.37
C ASN A 84 -8.45 13.31 -4.43
N SER A 85 -8.36 12.61 -3.28
CA SER A 85 -7.73 11.29 -3.18
C SER A 85 -8.32 10.27 -4.17
N ASP A 86 -9.63 10.33 -4.42
CA ASP A 86 -10.34 9.51 -5.39
C ASP A 86 -9.89 9.80 -6.84
N VAL A 87 -9.67 11.06 -7.19
CA VAL A 87 -9.20 11.51 -8.52
C VAL A 87 -7.81 10.95 -8.83
N VAL A 88 -6.88 11.03 -7.87
CA VAL A 88 -5.48 10.59 -8.06
C VAL A 88 -5.23 9.11 -7.73
N GLN A 89 -6.22 8.38 -7.21
CA GLN A 89 -6.09 6.97 -6.79
C GLN A 89 -5.58 6.05 -7.90
N GLY A 90 -6.01 6.29 -9.15
CA GLY A 90 -5.53 5.53 -10.29
C GLY A 90 -4.03 5.74 -10.55
N ALA A 91 -3.56 6.97 -10.39
CA ALA A 91 -2.14 7.31 -10.53
C ALA A 91 -1.30 6.72 -9.39
N SER A 92 -1.77 6.78 -8.14
CA SER A 92 -1.05 6.18 -7.02
C SER A 92 -0.93 4.66 -7.15
N SER A 93 -1.97 3.99 -7.65
CA SER A 93 -1.94 2.56 -7.93
C SER A 93 -0.88 2.19 -8.97
N ILE A 94 -0.71 3.02 -10.02
CA ILE A 94 0.38 2.86 -11.00
C ILE A 94 1.75 3.06 -10.34
N GLY A 95 1.86 4.03 -9.43
CA GLY A 95 3.07 4.26 -8.64
C GLY A 95 3.44 3.05 -7.79
N VAL A 96 2.48 2.49 -7.04
CA VAL A 96 2.66 1.26 -6.26
C VAL A 96 3.19 0.13 -7.14
N GLU A 97 2.57 -0.12 -8.30
CA GLU A 97 3.01 -1.18 -9.21
C GLU A 97 4.46 -0.97 -9.69
N LYS A 98 4.81 0.27 -10.10
CA LYS A 98 6.15 0.60 -10.60
C LYS A 98 7.22 0.51 -9.53
N LEU A 99 6.90 0.94 -8.31
CA LEU A 99 7.81 0.86 -7.17
C LEU A 99 8.02 -0.60 -6.78
N TYR A 100 6.94 -1.38 -6.75
CA TYR A 100 7.01 -2.79 -6.41
C TYR A 100 7.78 -3.60 -7.47
N ASP A 101 7.59 -3.33 -8.76
CA ASP A 101 8.42 -3.91 -9.83
C ASP A 101 9.92 -3.65 -9.61
N HIS A 102 10.27 -2.42 -9.20
CA HIS A 102 11.66 -2.06 -8.92
C HIS A 102 12.22 -2.85 -7.74
N ILE A 103 11.46 -2.96 -6.65
CA ILE A 103 11.83 -3.71 -5.43
C ILE A 103 12.04 -5.19 -5.74
N LEU A 104 11.16 -5.80 -6.53
CA LEU A 104 11.27 -7.19 -6.96
C LEU A 104 12.55 -7.38 -7.79
N ALA A 105 12.77 -6.53 -8.81
CA ALA A 105 13.94 -6.61 -9.69
C ALA A 105 15.27 -6.35 -8.98
N LYS A 106 15.29 -5.46 -7.98
CA LYS A 106 16.49 -5.12 -7.20
C LYS A 106 16.69 -5.97 -5.94
N LYS A 107 15.82 -6.96 -5.72
CA LYS A 107 15.86 -7.85 -4.54
C LYS A 107 15.94 -7.08 -3.22
N LEU A 108 15.15 -6.00 -3.10
CA LEU A 108 15.06 -5.20 -1.88
C LEU A 108 13.99 -5.81 -0.96
N GLU A 109 14.20 -5.81 0.36
CA GLU A 109 13.12 -6.16 1.31
C GLU A 109 12.05 -5.05 1.33
N ALA A 110 10.78 -5.42 1.54
CA ALA A 110 9.68 -4.47 1.45
C ALA A 110 8.52 -4.74 2.40
N ILE A 111 7.82 -3.66 2.75
CA ILE A 111 6.49 -3.66 3.34
C ILE A 111 5.53 -3.02 2.33
N VAL A 112 4.48 -3.73 1.94
CA VAL A 112 3.39 -3.23 1.10
C VAL A 112 2.22 -2.87 2.01
N ASP A 113 2.00 -1.58 2.24
CA ASP A 113 0.92 -1.06 3.07
C ASP A 113 -0.37 -0.94 2.25
N GLY A 114 -1.21 -1.97 2.37
CA GLY A 114 -2.50 -2.05 1.71
C GLY A 114 -3.61 -2.50 2.67
N THR A 115 -4.85 -2.44 2.20
CA THR A 115 -6.02 -2.88 2.99
C THR A 115 -6.37 -4.35 2.79
N PHE A 116 -5.87 -4.98 1.72
CA PHE A 116 -6.32 -6.30 1.24
C PHE A 116 -7.81 -6.35 0.86
N SER A 117 -8.47 -5.21 0.62
CA SER A 117 -9.91 -5.19 0.30
C SER A 117 -10.24 -5.65 -1.13
N LYS A 118 -9.29 -5.56 -2.06
CA LYS A 118 -9.46 -6.03 -3.45
C LYS A 118 -8.72 -7.36 -3.63
N TYR A 119 -9.48 -8.44 -3.84
CA TYR A 119 -8.94 -9.78 -3.96
C TYR A 119 -7.89 -9.89 -5.08
N ASP A 120 -8.23 -9.52 -6.31
CA ASP A 120 -7.34 -9.70 -7.47
C ASP A 120 -6.01 -8.95 -7.32
N VAL A 121 -6.05 -7.75 -6.76
CA VAL A 121 -4.84 -6.94 -6.50
C VAL A 121 -3.97 -7.63 -5.45
N SER A 122 -4.58 -8.08 -4.36
CA SER A 122 -3.87 -8.73 -3.25
C SER A 122 -3.27 -10.07 -3.68
N TYR A 123 -4.06 -10.88 -4.40
CA TYR A 123 -3.64 -12.13 -5.01
C TYR A 123 -2.46 -11.93 -5.96
N LYS A 124 -2.58 -10.98 -6.92
CA LYS A 124 -1.52 -10.65 -7.87
C LYS A 124 -0.23 -10.25 -7.15
N ASN A 125 -0.32 -9.41 -6.12
CA ASN A 125 0.86 -8.92 -5.43
C ASN A 125 1.57 -9.98 -4.60
N VAL A 126 0.81 -10.84 -3.92
CA VAL A 126 1.35 -12.01 -3.21
C VAL A 126 1.98 -12.99 -4.19
N LYS A 127 1.27 -13.34 -5.27
CA LYS A 127 1.79 -14.21 -6.33
C LYS A 127 3.11 -13.70 -6.90
N ARG A 128 3.20 -12.40 -7.21
CA ARG A 128 4.43 -11.77 -7.72
C ARG A 128 5.61 -11.91 -6.76
N SER A 129 5.39 -11.84 -5.44
CA SER A 129 6.45 -12.10 -4.47
C SER A 129 6.91 -13.55 -4.50
N LEU A 130 5.95 -14.49 -4.49
CA LEU A 130 6.24 -15.92 -4.51
C LEU A 130 6.95 -16.34 -5.80
N ASP A 131 6.54 -15.81 -6.95
CA ASP A 131 7.19 -16.03 -8.25
C ASP A 131 8.65 -15.54 -8.26
N HIS A 132 8.99 -14.55 -7.42
CA HIS A 132 10.36 -14.07 -7.22
C HIS A 132 11.10 -14.80 -6.07
N SER A 133 10.59 -15.95 -5.62
CA SER A 133 11.17 -16.76 -4.53
C SER A 133 11.33 -15.98 -3.22
N ARG A 134 10.41 -15.06 -2.93
CA ARG A 134 10.44 -14.21 -1.75
C ARG A 134 9.57 -14.82 -0.66
N PRO A 135 10.07 -14.99 0.58
CA PRO A 135 9.19 -15.26 1.71
C PRO A 135 8.11 -14.18 1.82
N VAL A 136 6.86 -14.60 2.03
CA VAL A 136 5.72 -13.71 2.18
C VAL A 136 5.21 -13.77 3.61
N VAL A 137 5.06 -12.60 4.24
CA VAL A 137 4.42 -12.45 5.54
C VAL A 137 3.22 -11.52 5.39
N ILE A 138 2.07 -11.89 5.96
CA ILE A 138 0.87 -11.05 5.95
C ILE A 138 0.53 -10.68 7.39
N PHE A 139 0.62 -9.39 7.74
CA PHE A 139 0.12 -8.88 9.00
C PHE A 139 -1.30 -8.32 8.81
N TYR A 140 -2.28 -9.05 9.34
CA TYR A 140 -3.64 -8.55 9.46
C TYR A 140 -3.79 -7.78 10.77
N ILE A 141 -4.02 -6.47 10.66
CA ILE A 141 -4.24 -5.59 11.80
C ILE A 141 -5.74 -5.47 12.04
N TYR A 142 -6.18 -6.00 13.17
CA TYR A 142 -7.55 -5.88 13.64
C TYR A 142 -7.71 -4.69 14.58
N GLN A 143 -8.82 -3.99 14.43
CA GLN A 143 -9.30 -2.99 15.36
C GLN A 143 -10.82 -3.11 15.42
N ASP A 144 -11.40 -2.83 16.59
CA ASP A 144 -12.85 -2.74 16.73
C ASP A 144 -13.42 -1.79 15.66
N PRO A 145 -14.48 -2.18 14.91
CA PRO A 145 -14.96 -1.40 13.77
C PRO A 145 -15.49 -0.02 14.16
N ILE A 146 -15.99 0.17 15.39
CA ILE A 146 -16.45 1.47 15.88
C ILE A 146 -15.25 2.38 16.10
N ILE A 147 -14.18 1.87 16.72
CA ILE A 147 -12.93 2.62 16.94
C ILE A 147 -12.23 2.92 15.61
N ALA A 148 -12.10 1.94 14.73
CA ALA A 148 -11.47 2.12 13.42
C ALA A 148 -12.24 3.13 12.54
N TRP A 149 -13.57 3.14 12.64
CA TRP A 149 -14.38 4.15 11.97
C TRP A 149 -14.17 5.54 12.56
N ASP A 150 -14.06 5.67 13.88
CA ASP A 150 -13.75 6.93 14.53
C ASP A 150 -12.39 7.49 14.09
N PHE A 151 -11.35 6.66 14.05
CA PHE A 151 -10.03 7.04 13.53
C PHE A 151 -10.06 7.42 12.06
N THR A 152 -10.88 6.73 11.25
CA THR A 152 -11.07 7.08 9.84
C THR A 152 -11.65 8.50 9.70
N LYS A 153 -12.69 8.84 10.46
CA LYS A 153 -13.28 10.19 10.47
C LYS A 153 -12.31 11.26 10.98
N LYS A 154 -11.55 10.97 12.03
CA LYS A 154 -10.53 11.90 12.56
C LYS A 154 -9.46 12.20 11.52
N ARG A 155 -9.02 11.17 10.79
CA ARG A 155 -8.07 11.32 9.69
C ARG A 155 -8.65 12.11 8.52
N GLU A 156 -9.92 11.92 8.19
CA GLU A 156 -10.61 12.75 7.20
C GLU A 156 -10.60 14.23 7.59
N ALA A 157 -10.88 14.55 8.85
CA ALA A 157 -10.87 15.92 9.35
C ALA A 157 -9.47 16.57 9.31
N LEU A 158 -8.41 15.80 9.55
CA LEU A 158 -7.02 16.28 9.57
C LEU A 158 -6.38 16.35 8.18
N GLU A 159 -6.62 15.36 7.32
CA GLU A 159 -5.91 15.17 6.05
C GLU A 159 -6.80 15.44 4.82
N GLY A 160 -8.11 15.65 5.01
CA GLY A 160 -9.08 15.86 3.93
C GLY A 160 -9.44 14.58 3.16
N ARG A 161 -8.98 13.42 3.63
CA ARG A 161 -9.21 12.13 2.97
C ARG A 161 -10.56 11.54 3.36
N MET A 162 -11.58 11.82 2.57
CA MET A 162 -12.90 11.23 2.77
C MET A 162 -12.94 9.75 2.35
N ILE A 163 -13.48 8.91 3.23
CA ILE A 163 -13.78 7.50 2.94
C ILE A 163 -15.27 7.28 3.21
N PRO A 164 -16.08 6.91 2.19
CA PRO A 164 -17.48 6.58 2.42
C PRO A 164 -17.65 5.46 3.44
N LYS A 165 -18.66 5.55 4.31
CA LYS A 165 -18.93 4.53 5.34
C LYS A 165 -19.15 3.14 4.73
N SER A 166 -19.82 3.06 3.58
CA SER A 166 -19.98 1.79 2.83
C SER A 166 -18.64 1.19 2.43
N ALA A 167 -17.74 2.01 1.85
CA ALA A 167 -16.40 1.57 1.46
C ALA A 167 -15.56 1.12 2.67
N PHE A 168 -15.73 1.73 3.84
CA PHE A 168 -15.12 1.26 5.08
C PHE A 168 -15.64 -0.12 5.49
N ILE A 169 -16.96 -0.30 5.52
CA ILE A 169 -17.61 -1.56 5.91
C ILE A 169 -17.18 -2.69 4.97
N GLU A 170 -17.24 -2.45 3.65
CA GLU A 170 -16.78 -3.39 2.64
C GLU A 170 -15.31 -3.77 2.84
N ALA A 171 -14.44 -2.77 3.03
CA ALA A 171 -13.02 -3.02 3.25
C ALA A 171 -12.74 -3.80 4.55
N PHE A 172 -13.53 -3.60 5.60
CA PHE A 172 -13.38 -4.31 6.87
C PHE A 172 -13.60 -5.82 6.73
N PHE A 173 -14.71 -6.23 6.11
CA PHE A 173 -15.00 -7.65 5.88
C PHE A 173 -14.08 -8.25 4.81
N ALA A 174 -13.95 -7.57 3.67
CA ALA A 174 -13.17 -8.08 2.54
C ALA A 174 -11.69 -8.30 2.89
N ALA A 175 -11.10 -7.44 3.74
CA ALA A 175 -9.71 -7.62 4.16
C ALA A 175 -9.48 -8.99 4.83
N LYS A 176 -10.35 -9.37 5.78
CA LYS A 176 -10.23 -10.64 6.51
C LYS A 176 -10.46 -11.83 5.58
N GLU A 177 -11.52 -11.77 4.77
CA GLU A 177 -11.87 -12.83 3.82
C GLU A 177 -10.75 -13.08 2.81
N ASN A 178 -10.22 -12.00 2.22
CA ASN A 178 -9.16 -12.09 1.22
C ASN A 178 -7.85 -12.61 1.82
N VAL A 179 -7.50 -12.21 3.06
CA VAL A 179 -6.33 -12.77 3.75
C VAL A 179 -6.49 -14.28 3.92
N ASN A 180 -7.63 -14.74 4.44
CA ASN A 180 -7.87 -16.17 4.65
C ASN A 180 -7.79 -16.96 3.33
N LYS A 181 -8.46 -16.46 2.30
CA LYS A 181 -8.46 -17.10 0.97
C LYS A 181 -7.06 -17.17 0.35
N ILE A 182 -6.28 -16.10 0.46
CA ILE A 182 -4.89 -16.06 -0.05
C ILE A 182 -3.98 -17.01 0.74
N LYS A 183 -4.13 -17.06 2.07
CA LYS A 183 -3.38 -18.00 2.92
C LYS A 183 -3.65 -19.45 2.53
N GLU A 184 -4.91 -19.78 2.27
CA GLU A 184 -5.31 -21.11 1.83
C GLU A 184 -4.70 -21.47 0.47
N ILE A 185 -4.84 -20.60 -0.53
CA ILE A 185 -4.37 -20.85 -1.91
C ILE A 185 -2.85 -21.03 -1.96
N PHE A 186 -2.10 -20.15 -1.30
CA PHE A 186 -0.64 -20.16 -1.35
C PHE A 186 0.01 -20.93 -0.19
N ARG A 187 -0.78 -21.51 0.71
CA ARG A 187 -0.32 -22.21 1.93
C ARG A 187 0.60 -21.35 2.80
N ILE A 188 0.29 -20.05 2.88
CA ILE A 188 1.02 -19.10 3.73
C ILE A 188 0.56 -19.35 5.17
N LYS A 189 1.51 -19.63 6.07
CA LYS A 189 1.25 -19.89 7.49
C LYS A 189 0.84 -18.63 8.24
#